data_AF-A0A0B7B149-F1
#
_entry.id   AF-A0A0B7B149-F1
#
_cell.length_a   1.000
_cell.length_b   1.000
_cell.length_c   1.000
_cell.angle_alpha   90.00
_cell.angle_beta   90.00
_cell.angle_gamma   90.00
#
_symmetry.space_group_name_H-M   'P 1'
#
loop_
_entity.id
_entity.type
_entity.pdbx_description
1 polymer ?
#
loop_
_entity_poly.entity_id
_entity_poly.type
_entity_poly.pdbx_seq_one_letter_code
_entity_poly.pdbx_strand_id
1 'polypeptide(L)'
;MLPIYADKCLSRKAVHFWVETFSQGRSKSADEIRSGCPVEIAAEASVQRVEEKIRGDRRVAIDSIASAIGCSHGSAYSIMHDRLKFKKVFSRWVPRQLKEEHKRNRFGLSL
;
A
#
# COMPACT_ATOMS: atom_id res chain seq x y z
N MET A 1 -26.98 -40.47 -20.28
CA MET A 1 -26.73 -39.14 -19.70
C MET A 1 -25.57 -38.52 -20.45
N LEU A 2 -25.79 -37.43 -21.19
CA LEU A 2 -24.71 -36.78 -21.94
C LEU A 2 -23.80 -36.03 -20.96
N PRO A 3 -22.47 -36.06 -21.14
CA PRO A 3 -21.55 -35.30 -20.29
C PRO A 3 -21.79 -33.81 -20.53
N ILE A 4 -22.38 -33.13 -19.54
CA ILE A 4 -22.75 -31.70 -19.62
C ILE A 4 -21.49 -30.80 -19.74
N TYR A 5 -20.35 -31.27 -19.21
CA TYR A 5 -19.12 -30.47 -19.09
C TYR A 5 -17.86 -31.07 -19.73
N ALA A 6 -17.93 -32.31 -20.26
CA ALA A 6 -16.87 -33.02 -20.99
C ALA A 6 -15.43 -32.63 -20.54
N ASP A 7 -14.64 -32.01 -21.42
CA ASP A 7 -13.22 -31.67 -21.20
C ASP A 7 -12.99 -30.53 -20.19
N LYS A 8 -14.05 -29.85 -19.76
CA LYS A 8 -14.00 -28.79 -18.74
C LYS A 8 -14.31 -29.31 -17.34
N CYS A 9 -14.44 -30.63 -17.16
CA CYS A 9 -14.65 -31.23 -15.86
C CYS A 9 -13.39 -31.15 -14.97
N LEU A 10 -13.61 -31.05 -13.66
CA LEU A 10 -12.55 -31.19 -12.68
C LEU A 10 -11.95 -32.59 -12.71
N SER A 11 -10.65 -32.70 -12.45
CA SER A 11 -10.00 -34.00 -12.27
C SER A 11 -10.63 -34.76 -11.09
N ARG A 12 -10.62 -36.09 -11.15
CA ARG A 12 -11.12 -36.94 -10.05
C ARG A 12 -10.51 -36.57 -8.69
N LYS A 13 -9.22 -36.21 -8.67
CA LYS A 13 -8.51 -35.76 -7.46
C LYS A 13 -9.09 -34.46 -6.89
N ALA A 14 -9.38 -33.48 -7.75
CA ALA A 14 -10.00 -32.22 -7.34
C ALA A 14 -11.42 -32.42 -6.81
N VAL A 15 -12.20 -33.35 -7.41
CA VAL A 15 -13.54 -33.70 -6.92
C VAL A 15 -13.46 -34.32 -5.52
N HIS A 16 -12.58 -35.29 -5.28
CA HIS A 16 -12.42 -35.89 -3.96
C HIS A 16 -12.01 -34.85 -2.89
N PHE A 17 -11.09 -33.94 -3.23
CA PHE A 17 -10.68 -32.85 -2.34
C PHE A 17 -11.85 -31.95 -1.94
N TRP A 18 -12.69 -31.54 -2.89
CA TRP A 18 -13.86 -30.70 -2.60
C TRP A 18 -14.93 -31.43 -1.78
N VAL A 19 -15.18 -32.71 -2.07
CA VAL A 19 -16.10 -33.54 -1.27
C VAL A 19 -15.64 -33.64 0.18
N GLU A 20 -14.34 -33.90 0.39
CA GLU A 20 -13.75 -34.00 1.72
C GLU A 20 -13.81 -32.67 2.48
N THR A 21 -13.35 -31.57 1.88
CA THR A 21 -13.39 -30.23 2.50
C THR A 21 -14.81 -29.78 2.86
N PHE A 22 -15.81 -30.06 2.02
CA PHE A 22 -17.20 -29.78 2.35
C PHE A 22 -17.72 -30.68 3.49
N SER A 23 -17.34 -31.96 3.52
CA SER A 23 -17.70 -32.85 4.63
C SER A 23 -17.08 -32.42 5.97
N GLN A 24 -15.93 -31.75 5.92
CA GLN A 24 -15.22 -31.18 7.07
C GLN A 24 -15.78 -29.80 7.50
N GLY A 25 -16.89 -29.34 6.91
CA GLY A 25 -17.60 -28.14 7.34
C GLY A 25 -17.26 -26.86 6.58
N ARG A 26 -16.44 -26.92 5.52
CA ARG A 26 -16.29 -25.78 4.60
C ARG A 26 -17.62 -25.57 3.86
N SER A 27 -18.10 -24.33 3.78
CA SER A 27 -19.31 -23.97 3.04
C SER A 27 -19.05 -23.03 1.84
N LYS A 28 -17.84 -22.47 1.74
CA LYS A 28 -17.45 -21.53 0.69
C LYS A 28 -16.76 -22.27 -0.47
N SER A 29 -17.26 -22.04 -1.67
CA SER A 29 -16.65 -22.51 -2.93
C SER A 29 -15.52 -21.61 -3.44
N ALA A 30 -15.43 -20.36 -2.96
CA ALA A 30 -14.33 -19.47 -3.30
C ALA A 30 -13.01 -19.97 -2.69
N ASP A 31 -11.90 -19.67 -3.36
CA ASP A 31 -10.55 -19.96 -2.85
C ASP A 31 -10.35 -19.30 -1.47
N GLU A 32 -9.63 -20.01 -0.60
CA GLU A 32 -9.16 -19.40 0.64
C GLU A 32 -8.03 -18.41 0.36
N ILE A 33 -7.76 -17.54 1.33
CA ILE A 33 -6.62 -16.63 1.27
C ILE A 33 -5.37 -17.50 1.10
N ARG A 34 -4.78 -17.43 -0.08
CA ARG A 34 -3.54 -18.14 -0.37
C ARG A 34 -2.43 -17.50 0.47
N SER A 35 -1.67 -18.33 1.17
CA SER A 35 -0.44 -17.90 1.84
C SER A 35 0.57 -17.45 0.78
N GLY A 36 0.67 -16.14 0.58
CA GLY A 36 1.78 -15.51 -0.13
C GLY A 36 3.01 -15.35 0.78
N CYS A 37 4.13 -14.89 0.20
CA CYS A 37 5.38 -14.67 0.93
C CYS A 37 5.15 -13.79 2.19
N PRO A 38 5.64 -14.19 3.39
CA PRO A 38 5.50 -13.39 4.60
C PRO A 38 6.49 -12.21 4.52
N VAL A 39 6.01 -11.06 4.05
CA VAL A 39 6.76 -9.79 4.00
C VAL A 39 6.56 -8.99 5.30
N GLU A 40 5.72 -9.45 6.23
CA GLU A 40 5.17 -8.61 7.29
C GLU A 40 6.20 -8.11 8.33
N ILE A 41 7.17 -8.92 8.74
CA ILE A 41 8.13 -8.53 9.80
C ILE A 41 9.26 -7.64 9.25
N ALA A 42 9.81 -7.96 8.07
CA ALA A 42 10.79 -7.09 7.40
C ALA A 42 10.16 -5.76 6.94
N ALA A 43 8.83 -5.72 6.81
CA ALA A 43 8.11 -4.53 6.40
C ALA A 43 7.99 -3.46 7.50
N GLU A 44 7.93 -3.79 8.80
CA GLU A 44 7.66 -2.77 9.82
C GLU A 44 8.83 -1.79 10.03
N ALA A 45 10.06 -2.31 10.14
CA ALA A 45 11.25 -1.47 10.19
C ALA A 45 11.40 -0.62 8.91
N SER A 46 10.97 -1.18 7.76
CA SER A 46 10.97 -0.46 6.48
C SER A 46 9.92 0.65 6.45
N VAL A 47 8.73 0.42 7.00
CA VAL A 47 7.66 1.42 7.16
C VAL A 47 8.15 2.60 8.00
N GLN A 48 8.75 2.32 9.15
CA GLN A 48 9.25 3.38 10.03
C GLN A 48 10.32 4.23 9.33
N ARG A 49 11.25 3.59 8.59
CA ARG A 49 12.26 4.31 7.80
C ARG A 49 11.64 5.19 6.71
N VAL A 50 10.61 4.70 6.00
CA VAL A 50 9.87 5.54 5.03
C VAL A 50 9.27 6.74 5.74
N GLU A 51 8.63 6.53 6.88
CA GLU A 51 7.97 7.59 7.64
C GLU A 51 8.94 8.66 8.11
N GLU A 52 10.07 8.26 8.71
CA GLU A 52 11.13 9.17 9.13
C GLU A 52 11.65 10.01 7.98
N LYS A 53 11.85 9.39 6.79
CA LYS A 53 12.32 10.09 5.60
C LYS A 53 11.33 11.16 5.12
N ILE A 54 10.04 10.83 5.08
CA ILE A 54 8.98 11.75 4.66
C ILE A 54 8.78 12.89 5.67
N ARG A 55 8.87 12.58 6.98
CA ARG A 55 8.77 13.60 8.03
C ARG A 55 9.97 14.56 8.03
N GLY A 56 11.16 14.06 7.70
CA GLY A 56 12.37 14.87 7.55
C GLY A 56 12.32 15.82 6.34
N ASP A 57 11.85 15.33 5.19
CA ASP A 57 11.60 16.15 4.00
C ASP A 57 10.27 15.78 3.34
N ARG A 58 9.27 16.66 3.50
CA ARG A 58 7.93 16.46 2.92
C ARG A 58 7.89 16.55 1.39
N ARG A 59 8.99 16.96 0.74
CA ARG A 59 9.12 17.07 -0.73
C ARG A 59 9.97 15.94 -1.32
N VAL A 60 10.31 14.92 -0.54
CA VAL A 60 11.12 13.79 -1.00
C VAL A 60 10.45 13.02 -2.15
N ALA A 61 11.26 12.61 -3.14
CA ALA A 61 10.81 11.77 -4.24
C ALA A 61 10.73 10.30 -3.84
N ILE A 62 9.78 9.57 -4.42
CA ILE A 62 9.58 8.13 -4.13
C ILE A 62 10.83 7.32 -4.51
N ASP A 63 11.51 7.65 -5.61
CA ASP A 63 12.74 6.97 -6.02
C ASP A 63 13.88 7.14 -5.02
N SER A 64 13.93 8.29 -4.33
CA SER A 64 14.91 8.54 -3.27
C SER A 64 14.61 7.69 -2.04
N ILE A 65 13.32 7.53 -1.68
CA ILE A 65 12.89 6.62 -0.62
C ILE A 65 13.24 5.17 -0.98
N ALA A 66 12.89 4.74 -2.20
CA ALA A 66 13.12 3.40 -2.69
C ALA A 66 14.62 3.04 -2.66
N SER A 67 15.46 3.95 -3.14
CA SER A 67 16.93 3.80 -3.12
C SER A 67 17.48 3.75 -1.70
N ALA A 68 16.97 4.58 -0.79
CA ALA A 68 17.45 4.63 0.60
C ALA A 68 17.12 3.36 1.40
N ILE A 69 16.01 2.68 1.06
CA ILE A 69 15.53 1.50 1.77
C ILE A 69 15.92 0.21 1.04
N GLY A 70 16.36 0.31 -0.22
CA GLY A 70 16.73 -0.84 -1.05
C GLY A 70 15.51 -1.63 -1.52
N CYS A 71 14.41 -0.95 -1.84
CA CYS A 71 13.18 -1.56 -2.34
C CYS A 71 12.80 -1.03 -3.73
N SER A 72 11.82 -1.67 -4.37
CA SER A 72 11.31 -1.20 -5.65
C SER A 72 10.50 0.09 -5.49
N HIS A 73 10.38 0.88 -6.56
CA HIS A 73 9.51 2.06 -6.60
C HIS A 73 8.08 1.73 -6.17
N GLY A 74 7.51 0.64 -6.71
CA GLY A 74 6.15 0.20 -6.39
C GLY A 74 5.98 -0.18 -4.92
N SER A 75 6.98 -0.85 -4.34
CA SER A 75 6.98 -1.19 -2.91
C SER A 75 7.03 0.06 -2.03
N ALA A 76 7.90 1.02 -2.36
CA ALA A 76 7.97 2.30 -1.65
C ALA A 76 6.65 3.08 -1.75
N TYR A 77 6.04 3.11 -2.94
CA TYR A 77 4.74 3.72 -3.16
C TYR A 77 3.64 3.06 -2.29
N SER A 78 3.53 1.73 -2.31
CA SER A 78 2.54 1.01 -1.50
C SER A 78 2.76 1.20 0.00
N ILE A 79 4.00 1.26 0.48
CA ILE A 79 4.26 1.58 1.89
C ILE A 79 3.76 2.98 2.22
N MET A 80 4.14 3.98 1.43
CA MET A 80 3.73 5.37 1.64
C MET A 80 2.20 5.55 1.57
N HIS A 81 1.56 5.00 0.54
CA HIS A 81 0.15 5.22 0.24
C HIS A 81 -0.78 4.26 1.01
N ASP A 82 -0.49 2.96 0.98
CA ASP A 82 -1.39 1.94 1.51
C ASP A 82 -1.17 1.70 3.00
N ARG A 83 0.09 1.70 3.47
CA ARG A 83 0.40 1.48 4.90
C ARG A 83 0.37 2.79 5.71
N LEU A 84 1.12 3.80 5.29
CA LEU A 84 1.24 5.08 6.00
C LEU A 84 0.11 6.09 5.70
N LYS A 85 -0.71 5.82 4.68
CA LYS A 85 -1.83 6.68 4.26
C LYS A 85 -1.43 8.11 3.87
N PHE A 86 -0.16 8.31 3.49
CA PHE A 86 0.28 9.59 2.95
C PHE A 86 -0.28 9.82 1.54
N LYS A 87 -0.51 11.09 1.22
CA LYS A 87 -0.99 11.53 -0.09
C LYS A 87 -0.09 12.63 -0.62
N LYS A 88 0.18 12.59 -1.93
CA LYS A 88 0.89 13.68 -2.61
C LYS A 88 -0.03 14.89 -2.69
N VAL A 89 0.42 16.03 -2.18
CA VAL A 89 -0.27 17.31 -2.28
C VAL A 89 0.65 18.29 -2.98
N PHE A 90 0.13 19.01 -3.97
CA PHE A 90 0.88 20.05 -4.67
C PHE A 90 1.04 21.28 -3.77
N SER A 91 2.22 21.89 -3.81
CA SER A 91 2.48 23.14 -3.10
C SER A 91 1.62 24.27 -3.68
N ARG A 92 1.05 25.10 -2.80
CA ARG A 92 0.34 26.31 -3.22
C ARG A 92 1.33 27.36 -3.72
N TRP A 93 0.94 28.09 -4.76
CA TRP A 93 1.72 29.22 -5.25
C TRP A 93 1.68 30.37 -4.23
N VAL A 94 2.83 30.97 -3.94
CA VAL A 94 2.94 32.09 -2.99
C VAL A 94 3.35 33.33 -3.78
N PRO A 95 2.54 34.41 -3.81
CA PRO A 95 2.78 35.56 -4.69
C PRO A 95 4.12 36.25 -4.54
N ARG A 96 4.67 36.27 -3.33
CA ARG A 96 5.99 36.82 -3.04
C ARG A 96 6.55 36.25 -1.75
N GLN A 97 7.87 36.20 -1.64
CA GLN A 97 8.55 35.86 -0.40
C GLN A 97 8.50 37.06 0.56
N LEU A 98 7.85 36.89 1.72
CA LEU A 98 7.73 37.96 2.70
C LEU A 98 9.01 38.11 3.54
N LYS A 99 9.50 39.34 3.64
CA LYS A 99 10.49 39.77 4.63
C LYS A 99 9.86 39.90 6.01
N GLU A 100 10.67 39.88 7.05
CA GLU A 100 10.21 40.02 8.45
C GLU A 100 9.41 41.30 8.69
N GLU A 101 9.81 42.42 8.08
CA GLU A 101 9.05 43.67 8.12
C GLU A 101 7.62 43.52 7.58
N HIS A 102 7.45 42.83 6.45
CA HIS A 102 6.14 42.60 5.84
C HIS A 102 5.28 41.68 6.71
N LYS A 103 5.89 40.70 7.39
CA LYS A 103 5.18 39.84 8.33
C LYS A 103 4.68 40.64 9.52
N ARG A 104 5.55 41.44 10.16
CA ARG A 104 5.19 42.30 11.30
C ARG A 104 4.05 43.25 10.98
N ASN A 105 4.11 43.96 9.85
CA ASN A 105 3.06 44.89 9.45
C ASN A 105 1.71 44.17 9.21
N ARG A 106 1.73 42.93 8.70
CA ARG A 106 0.52 42.13 8.52
C ARG A 106 -0.11 41.69 9.84
N PHE A 107 0.71 41.32 10.83
CA PHE A 107 0.22 40.96 12.17
C PHE A 107 -0.27 42.19 12.96
N GLY A 108 0.39 43.33 12.84
CA GLY A 108 -0.01 44.58 13.51
C GLY A 108 -1.32 45.18 13.01
N LEU A 109 -1.77 44.82 11.81
CA LEU A 109 -3.07 45.21 11.24
C LEU A 109 -4.21 44.25 11.61
N SER A 110 -3.92 43.16 12.34
CA SER A 110 -4.90 42.15 12.75
C SER A 110 -5.23 42.17 14.25
N LEU A 111 -4.83 43.23 14.96
CA LEU A 111 -5.27 43.60 16.30
C LEU A 111 -6.10 44.88 16.21
#